data_AF-A0A940LG29-F1
#
_entry.id   AF-A0A940LG29-F1
#
_cell.length_a   1.000
_cell.length_b   1.000
_cell.length_c   1.000
_cell.angle_alpha   90.00
_cell.angle_beta   90.00
_cell.angle_gamma   90.00
#
_symmetry.space_group_name_H-M   'P 1'
#
loop_
_entity.id
_entity.type
_entity.pdbx_description
1 polymer ?
#
loop_
_entity_poly.entity_id
_entity_poly.type
_entity_poly.pdbx_seq_one_letter_code
_entity_poly.pdbx_strand_id
1 'polypeptide(L)'
;GKLQWSNVIHKQQYDDEGDDHISFQLANTGGQLHYIFNMDEKRTLLLNDFTLSPSGQISHNPTLKNLDRGYEFLPKYGKQVSATQVIIPCFFKNYICFAKIEFN
;
A
#
# COMPACT_ATOMS: atom_id res chain seq x y z
N GLY A 1 -16.14 -2.22 -25.58
CA GLY A 1 -16.39 -1.24 -24.49
C GLY A 1 -15.70 0.07 -24.80
N LYS A 2 -16.21 1.20 -24.32
CA LYS A 2 -15.58 2.53 -24.46
C LYS A 2 -14.79 2.85 -23.21
N LEU A 3 -13.53 3.27 -23.36
CA LEU A 3 -12.69 3.73 -22.24
C LEU A 3 -13.43 4.83 -21.47
N GLN A 4 -13.60 4.66 -20.16
CA GLN A 4 -14.27 5.65 -19.30
C GLN A 4 -13.27 6.64 -18.72
N TRP A 5 -12.14 6.15 -18.23
CA TRP A 5 -11.08 6.95 -17.64
C TRP A 5 -9.73 6.23 -17.76
N SER A 6 -8.66 6.99 -17.65
CA SER A 6 -7.28 6.51 -17.60
C SER A 6 -6.53 7.38 -16.61
N ASN A 7 -5.87 6.76 -15.65
CA ASN A 7 -5.13 7.47 -14.62
C ASN A 7 -3.77 6.81 -14.37
N VAL A 8 -2.84 7.57 -13.80
CA VAL A 8 -1.49 7.09 -13.47
C VAL A 8 -1.21 7.41 -12.00
N ILE A 9 -0.78 6.39 -11.24
CA ILE A 9 -0.23 6.54 -9.90
C ILE A 9 1.29 6.40 -10.01
N HIS A 10 2.02 7.46 -9.70
CA HIS A 10 3.47 7.45 -9.74
C HIS A 10 4.03 6.84 -8.45
N LYS A 11 4.81 5.76 -8.58
CA LYS A 11 5.52 5.12 -7.47
C LYS A 11 7.01 5.44 -7.59
N GLN A 12 7.55 6.20 -6.64
CA GLN A 12 9.00 6.44 -6.54
C GLN A 12 9.54 5.51 -5.46
N GLN A 13 10.01 4.34 -5.88
CA GLN A 13 10.52 3.29 -5.00
C GLN A 13 11.91 2.88 -5.46
N TYR A 14 12.79 2.66 -4.49
CA TYR A 14 14.16 2.25 -4.71
C TYR A 14 14.60 1.32 -3.57
N ASP A 15 15.31 0.25 -3.90
CA ASP A 15 15.88 -0.70 -2.95
C ASP A 15 17.17 -1.25 -3.58
N ASP A 16 18.29 -1.07 -2.89
CA ASP A 16 19.62 -1.51 -3.33
C ASP A 16 19.87 -3.00 -3.07
N GLU A 17 19.20 -3.56 -2.07
CA GLU A 17 19.49 -4.90 -1.54
C GLU A 17 18.57 -5.97 -2.15
N GLY A 18 17.43 -5.57 -2.72
CA GLY A 18 16.50 -6.51 -3.35
C GLY A 18 15.25 -5.86 -3.93
N ASP A 19 14.21 -6.66 -4.16
CA ASP A 19 12.92 -6.21 -4.68
C ASP A 19 11.74 -6.44 -3.71
N ASP A 20 12.05 -6.75 -2.45
CA ASP A 20 11.06 -7.15 -1.45
C ASP A 20 10.25 -5.96 -0.91
N HIS A 21 10.88 -4.78 -0.75
CA HIS A 21 10.22 -3.57 -0.24
C HIS A 21 9.57 -2.72 -1.34
N ILE A 22 9.81 -3.05 -2.61
CA ILE A 22 9.22 -2.37 -3.76
C ILE A 22 7.93 -3.06 -4.20
N SER A 23 7.28 -2.53 -5.25
CA SER A 23 5.96 -2.96 -5.72
C SER A 23 4.80 -2.44 -4.83
N PHE A 24 3.61 -2.99 -5.05
CA PHE A 24 2.36 -2.55 -4.43
C PHE A 24 1.44 -3.75 -4.15
N GLN A 25 0.48 -3.56 -3.26
CA GLN A 25 -0.68 -4.42 -3.07
C GLN A 25 -1.94 -3.71 -3.55
N LEU A 26 -2.78 -4.44 -4.28
CA LEU A 26 -4.14 -4.01 -4.60
C LEU A 26 -5.14 -4.61 -3.59
N ALA A 27 -6.06 -3.79 -3.08
CA ALA A 27 -7.21 -4.26 -2.33
C ALA A 27 -8.50 -3.66 -2.89
N ASN A 28 -9.53 -4.48 -3.08
CA ASN A 28 -10.85 -4.02 -3.53
C ASN A 28 -11.81 -4.01 -2.34
N THR A 29 -12.22 -2.83 -1.90
CA THR A 29 -13.14 -2.65 -0.75
C THR A 29 -14.60 -2.46 -1.19
N GLY A 30 -14.90 -2.68 -2.48
CA GLY A 30 -16.23 -2.51 -3.08
C GLY A 30 -16.58 -1.06 -3.37
N GLY A 31 -16.23 -0.14 -2.47
CA GLY A 31 -16.38 1.30 -2.69
C GLY A 31 -15.23 1.91 -3.49
N GLN A 32 -14.01 1.39 -3.33
CA GLN A 32 -12.80 1.92 -3.96
C GLN A 32 -11.78 0.79 -4.18
N LEU A 33 -10.85 0.99 -5.12
CA LEU A 33 -9.62 0.21 -5.21
C LEU A 33 -8.53 0.91 -4.41
N HIS A 34 -7.88 0.21 -3.51
CA HIS A 34 -6.75 0.71 -2.71
C HIS A 34 -5.44 0.15 -3.29
N TYR A 35 -4.50 1.05 -3.57
CA TYR A 35 -3.15 0.75 -4.03
C TYR A 35 -2.21 1.10 -2.89
N ILE A 36 -1.72 0.08 -2.20
CA ILE A 36 -0.85 0.24 -1.05
C ILE A 36 0.60 -0.03 -1.44
N PHE A 37 1.51 0.89 -1.17
CA PHE A 37 2.94 0.71 -1.45
C PHE A 37 3.81 1.59 -0.57
N ASN A 38 5.07 1.21 -0.39
CA ASN A 38 6.03 2.02 0.34
C ASN A 38 6.44 3.26 -0.45
N MET A 39 6.54 4.41 0.20
CA MET A 39 7.18 5.63 -0.32
C MET A 39 8.11 6.23 0.73
N ASP A 40 9.20 6.83 0.28
CA ASP A 40 10.07 7.62 1.16
C ASP A 40 9.42 8.99 1.43
N GLU A 41 9.09 9.24 2.69
CA GLU A 41 8.64 10.52 3.19
C GLU A 41 9.58 11.01 4.29
N LYS A 42 10.32 12.10 4.01
CA LYS A 42 11.26 12.71 4.96
C LYS A 42 12.27 11.70 5.55
N ARG A 43 12.81 10.80 4.71
CA ARG A 43 13.77 9.74 5.08
C ARG A 43 13.16 8.62 5.92
N THR A 44 11.85 8.46 5.86
CA THR A 44 11.13 7.35 6.50
C THR A 44 10.35 6.62 5.42
N LEU A 45 10.58 5.30 5.32
CA LEU A 45 9.82 4.45 4.41
C LEU A 45 8.43 4.21 5.00
N LEU A 46 7.41 4.86 4.43
CA LEU A 46 6.03 4.79 4.92
C LEU A 46 5.12 4.07 3.93
N LEU A 47 4.24 3.23 4.48
CA LEU A 47 3.21 2.56 3.70
C LEU A 47 2.09 3.55 3.33
N ASN A 48 1.99 3.86 2.06
CA ASN A 48 1.05 4.81 1.49
C ASN A 48 -0.17 4.10 0.90
N ASP A 49 -1.33 4.76 0.92
CA ASP A 49 -2.59 4.26 0.34
C ASP A 49 -3.14 5.28 -0.67
N PHE A 50 -3.16 4.89 -1.94
CA PHE A 50 -3.85 5.63 -2.99
C PHE A 50 -5.15 4.92 -3.35
N THR A 51 -6.26 5.64 -3.41
CA THR A 51 -7.53 5.07 -3.84
C THR A 51 -7.92 5.48 -5.24
N LEU A 52 -8.63 4.59 -5.92
CA LEU A 52 -9.32 4.85 -7.17
C LEU A 52 -10.81 4.54 -6.98
N SER A 53 -11.61 5.57 -7.08
CA SER A 53 -13.07 5.46 -6.99
C SER A 53 -13.70 4.94 -8.29
N PRO A 54 -14.95 4.46 -8.27
CA PRO A 54 -15.66 3.99 -9.46
C PRO A 54 -15.84 5.07 -10.54
N SER A 55 -15.83 6.35 -10.16
CA SER A 55 -15.89 7.50 -11.08
C SER A 55 -14.54 7.82 -11.74
N GLY A 56 -13.46 7.12 -11.36
CA GLY A 56 -12.12 7.35 -11.89
C GLY A 56 -11.33 8.42 -11.14
N GLN A 57 -11.82 8.93 -10.01
CA GLN A 57 -11.09 9.89 -9.19
C GLN A 57 -10.04 9.17 -8.33
N ILE A 58 -8.79 9.65 -8.39
CA ILE A 58 -7.70 9.23 -7.51
C ILE A 58 -7.66 10.11 -6.26
N SER A 59 -7.44 9.49 -5.10
CA SER A 59 -7.14 10.18 -3.84
C SER A 59 -5.91 9.57 -3.18
N HIS A 60 -5.15 10.39 -2.45
CA HIS A 60 -4.10 9.93 -1.55
C HIS A 60 -4.64 9.98 -0.13
N ASN A 61 -4.81 8.82 0.49
CA ASN A 61 -5.30 8.74 1.85
C ASN A 61 -4.17 9.10 2.84
N PRO A 62 -4.50 9.72 3.98
CA PRO A 62 -3.53 9.94 5.05
C PRO A 62 -2.84 8.64 5.43
N THR A 63 -1.56 8.75 5.80
CA THR A 63 -0.75 7.61 6.23
C THR A 63 -1.46 6.82 7.33
N LEU A 64 -1.40 5.49 7.22
CA LEU A 64 -2.03 4.59 8.19
C LEU A 64 -1.49 4.89 9.60
N LYS A 65 -2.36 4.76 10.61
CA LYS A 65 -2.01 5.04 12.00
C LYS A 65 -0.85 4.13 12.45
N ASN A 66 0.13 4.67 13.18
CA ASN A 66 1.28 3.96 13.78
C ASN A 66 2.37 3.45 12.82
N LEU A 67 2.47 4.00 11.61
CA LEU A 67 3.53 3.63 10.66
C LEU A 67 4.93 4.14 11.05
N ASP A 68 5.02 5.12 11.95
CA ASP A 68 6.26 5.75 12.43
C ASP A 68 7.08 4.87 13.40
N ARG A 69 6.63 3.64 13.65
CA ARG A 69 7.28 2.73 14.60
C ARG A 69 8.47 1.96 14.01
N GLY A 70 8.87 2.23 12.76
CA GLY A 70 10.00 1.54 12.11
C GLY A 70 9.64 0.15 11.59
N TYR A 71 8.41 -0.04 11.11
CA TYR A 71 8.02 -1.22 10.36
C TYR A 71 8.34 -1.03 8.88
N GLU A 72 9.01 -2.01 8.29
CA GLU A 72 9.33 -2.04 6.86
C GLU A 72 8.39 -3.05 6.20
N PHE A 73 7.42 -2.57 5.45
CA PHE A 73 6.39 -3.42 4.87
C PHE A 73 6.87 -4.06 3.57
N LEU A 74 6.30 -5.23 3.24
CA LEU A 74 6.56 -5.94 1.99
C LEU A 74 5.26 -6.05 1.17
N PRO A 75 4.81 -4.96 0.51
CA PRO A 75 3.47 -4.89 -0.09
C PRO A 75 3.24 -5.95 -1.17
N LYS A 76 4.29 -6.32 -1.92
CA LYS A 76 4.27 -7.37 -2.95
C LYS A 76 3.69 -8.70 -2.44
N TYR A 77 3.89 -9.00 -1.15
CA TYR A 77 3.46 -10.25 -0.52
C TYR A 77 2.16 -10.11 0.28
N GLY A 78 1.50 -8.96 0.17
CA GLY A 78 0.22 -8.70 0.81
C GLY A 78 -0.88 -9.62 0.29
N LYS A 79 -1.82 -9.98 1.17
CA LYS A 79 -3.01 -10.74 0.79
C LYS A 79 -4.26 -10.12 1.38
N GLN A 80 -5.24 -9.83 0.53
CA GLN A 80 -6.58 -9.47 0.98
C GLN A 80 -7.27 -10.72 1.56
N VAL A 81 -7.66 -10.64 2.83
CA VAL A 81 -8.25 -11.76 3.59
C VAL A 81 -9.72 -11.55 3.91
N SER A 82 -10.24 -10.32 3.72
CA SER A 82 -11.66 -10.00 3.83
C SER A 82 -12.02 -8.83 2.91
N ALA A 83 -13.29 -8.41 2.90
CA ALA A 83 -13.74 -7.26 2.12
C ALA A 83 -13.00 -5.96 2.47
N THR A 84 -12.50 -5.81 3.70
CA THR A 84 -11.89 -4.57 4.20
C THR A 84 -10.54 -4.80 4.88
N GLN A 85 -9.95 -5.99 4.78
CA GLN A 85 -8.71 -6.32 5.48
C GLN A 85 -7.67 -6.97 4.57
N VAL A 86 -6.43 -6.54 4.76
CA VAL A 86 -5.23 -7.09 4.11
C VAL A 86 -4.22 -7.45 5.18
N ILE A 87 -3.57 -8.60 5.02
CA ILE A 87 -2.40 -8.98 5.81
C ILE A 87 -1.16 -8.72 4.96
N ILE A 88 -0.19 -7.96 5.48
CA ILE A 88 1.09 -7.65 4.82
C ILE A 88 2.24 -8.11 5.72
N PRO A 89 3.18 -8.93 5.21
CA PRO A 89 4.42 -9.21 5.91
C PRO A 89 5.24 -7.93 6.09
N CYS A 90 5.90 -7.77 7.23
CA CYS A 90 6.79 -6.65 7.48
C CYS A 90 7.95 -7.04 8.38
N PHE A 91 9.06 -6.34 8.23
CA PHE A 91 10.19 -6.40 9.15
C PHE A 91 10.01 -5.37 10.27
N PHE A 92 10.36 -5.79 11.48
CA PHE A 92 10.54 -4.90 12.62
C PHE A 92 11.78 -5.35 13.40
N LYS A 93 12.82 -4.51 13.40
CA LYS A 93 14.10 -4.82 14.07
C LYS A 93 14.64 -6.22 13.70
N ASN A 94 14.64 -6.55 12.41
CA ASN A 94 15.09 -7.84 11.84
C ASN A 94 14.19 -9.06 12.14
N TYR A 95 13.00 -8.87 12.71
CA TYR A 95 12.01 -9.93 12.85
C TYR A 95 10.93 -9.79 11.78
N ILE A 96 10.57 -10.91 11.13
CA ILE A 96 9.38 -10.97 10.28
C ILE A 96 8.14 -11.02 11.17
N CYS A 97 7.18 -10.16 10.88
CA CYS A 97 5.85 -10.19 11.46
C CYS A 97 4.79 -9.88 10.39
N PHE A 98 3.53 -9.89 10.79
CA PHE A 98 2.40 -9.67 9.89
C PHE A 98 1.54 -8.51 10.41
N ALA A 99 1.43 -7.47 9.59
CA ALA A 99 0.55 -6.35 9.86
C ALA A 99 -0.84 -6.62 9.27
N LYS A 100 -1.88 -6.35 10.06
CA LYS A 100 -3.25 -6.28 9.58
C LYS A 100 -3.59 -4.83 9.23
N ILE A 101 -3.91 -4.58 7.97
CA ILE A 101 -4.44 -3.31 7.49
C ILE A 101 -5.95 -3.45 7.40
N GLU A 102 -6.66 -2.44 7.91
CA GLU A 102 -8.11 -2.40 7.96
C GLU A 102 -8.57 -1.07 7.35
N PHE A 103 -9.33 -1.17 6.26
CA PHE A 103 -9.89 -0.01 5.56
C PHE A 103 -11.24 0.36 6.18
N ASN A 104 -11.47 1.66 6.38
CA ASN A 104 -12.76 2.20 6.85
C ASN A 104 -13.56 2.76 5.69
#